data_AF-G4WZV5-F1
#
_entry.id   AF-G4WZV5-F1
#
_cell.length_a   1.000
_cell.length_b   1.000
_cell.length_c   1.000
_cell.angle_alpha   90.00
_cell.angle_beta   90.00
_cell.angle_gamma   90.00
#
_symmetry.space_group_name_H-M   'P 1'
#
loop_
_entity.id
_entity.type
_entity.pdbx_description
1 polymer ?
#
loop_
_entity_poly.entity_id
_entity_poly.type
_entity_poly.pdbx_seq_one_letter_code
_entity_poly.pdbx_strand_id
1 'polypeptide(L)'
;MWVGMLKKVYTSLVKDLSPSISPMIAAGRIIKKINPDAKVVFIGPCIAKKAEAKENDLKDVIDFVLTFAELDEIFKALKIDLSSLKGIPSKDYTSRGGRMYARSGGVSTAVSDIIEELYPDKFKSFKSSTASGVKECKEILEKALNKELDSNFIEGMGCKG
;
A
#
# COMPACT_ATOMS: atom_id res chain seq x y z
N MET A 1 -7.75 0.60 -6.19
CA MET A 1 -8.19 1.72 -7.06
C MET A 1 -7.16 2.01 -8.13
N TRP A 2 -5.96 2.50 -7.80
CA TRP A 2 -4.84 2.74 -8.75
C TRP A 2 -4.60 1.59 -9.73
N VAL A 3 -4.27 0.39 -9.22
CA VAL A 3 -4.10 -0.83 -10.02
C VAL A 3 -5.34 -1.17 -10.85
N GLY A 4 -6.53 -0.88 -10.32
CA GLY A 4 -7.79 -1.10 -11.03
C GLY A 4 -7.96 -0.17 -12.23
N MET A 5 -7.55 1.10 -12.13
CA MET A 5 -7.56 2.04 -13.25
C MET A 5 -6.58 1.59 -14.34
N LEU A 6 -5.37 1.19 -13.96
CA LEU A 6 -4.37 0.66 -14.90
C LEU A 6 -4.88 -0.59 -15.63
N LYS A 7 -5.40 -1.58 -14.91
CA LYS A 7 -5.87 -2.84 -15.51
C LYS A 7 -7.14 -2.69 -16.36
N LYS A 8 -7.99 -1.68 -16.12
CA LYS A 8 -9.31 -1.56 -16.79
C LYS A 8 -9.42 -0.42 -17.79
N VAL A 9 -8.72 0.68 -17.55
CA VAL A 9 -8.85 1.93 -18.33
C VAL A 9 -7.55 2.26 -19.05
N TYR A 10 -6.42 2.20 -18.34
CA TYR A 10 -5.10 2.57 -18.85
C TYR A 10 -4.27 1.33 -19.20
N THR A 11 -4.86 0.40 -19.95
CA THR A 11 -4.30 -0.95 -20.18
C THR A 11 -2.94 -0.95 -20.88
N SER A 12 -2.65 0.06 -21.70
CA SER A 12 -1.35 0.24 -22.35
C SER A 12 -0.19 0.54 -21.39
N LEU A 13 -0.49 1.05 -20.19
CA LEU A 13 0.48 1.32 -19.13
C LEU A 13 0.68 0.12 -18.18
N VAL A 14 -0.06 -0.99 -18.36
CA VAL A 14 0.05 -2.16 -17.48
C VAL A 14 1.44 -2.80 -17.55
N LYS A 15 2.12 -2.72 -18.70
CA LYS A 15 3.50 -3.20 -18.85
C LYS A 15 4.51 -2.45 -17.97
N ASP A 16 4.18 -1.22 -17.57
CA ASP A 16 5.02 -0.34 -16.75
C ASP A 16 4.62 -0.42 -15.26
N LEU A 17 3.55 -1.16 -14.94
CA LEU A 17 3.12 -1.39 -13.56
C LEU A 17 4.05 -2.39 -12.87
N SER A 18 4.58 -2.01 -11.71
CA SER A 18 5.35 -2.90 -10.85
C SER A 18 4.58 -4.20 -10.54
N PRO A 19 5.21 -5.38 -10.67
CA PRO A 19 4.58 -6.66 -10.32
C PRO A 19 4.51 -6.90 -8.81
N SER A 20 4.94 -5.93 -8.00
CA SER A 20 4.97 -6.05 -6.54
C SER A 20 3.55 -6.22 -5.96
N ILE A 21 3.41 -7.18 -5.07
CA ILE A 21 2.21 -7.36 -4.24
C ILE A 21 2.19 -6.32 -3.11
N SER A 22 1.00 -6.03 -2.58
CA SER A 22 0.93 -5.08 -1.47
C SER A 22 1.51 -5.65 -0.17
N PRO A 23 1.95 -4.78 0.77
CA PRO A 23 2.48 -5.22 2.06
C PRO A 23 1.53 -6.12 2.86
N MET A 24 0.21 -5.92 2.72
CA MET A 24 -0.81 -6.77 3.33
C MET A 24 -0.64 -8.23 2.89
N ILE A 25 -0.59 -8.46 1.58
CA ILE A 25 -0.46 -9.80 1.00
C ILE A 25 0.91 -10.39 1.30
N ALA A 26 1.98 -9.58 1.21
CA ALA A 26 3.34 -10.04 1.49
C ALA A 26 3.46 -10.53 2.95
N ALA A 27 2.95 -9.76 3.91
CA ALA A 27 2.95 -10.14 5.32
C ALA A 27 2.10 -11.40 5.56
N GLY A 28 0.89 -11.48 4.98
CA GLY A 28 0.03 -12.66 5.09
C GLY A 28 0.70 -13.93 4.58
N ARG A 29 1.37 -13.87 3.41
CA ARG A 29 2.12 -15.01 2.85
C ARG A 29 3.24 -15.47 3.79
N ILE A 30 3.98 -14.54 4.39
CA ILE A 30 5.04 -14.87 5.35
C ILE A 30 4.44 -15.54 6.60
N ILE A 31 3.36 -14.98 7.15
CA ILE A 31 2.70 -15.54 8.34
C ILE A 31 2.21 -16.97 8.07
N LYS A 32 1.51 -17.19 6.96
CA LYS A 32 1.00 -18.53 6.57
C LYS A 32 2.13 -19.51 6.26
N LYS A 33 3.27 -19.04 5.75
CA LYS A 33 4.45 -19.89 5.55
C LYS A 33 5.07 -20.35 6.88
N ILE A 34 5.07 -19.47 7.89
CA ILE A 34 5.59 -19.79 9.23
C ILE A 34 4.60 -20.68 9.99
N ASN A 35 3.32 -20.36 9.92
CA ASN A 35 2.24 -21.11 10.54
C ASN A 35 1.03 -21.20 9.58
N PRO A 36 0.88 -22.34 8.87
CA PRO A 36 -0.23 -22.55 7.93
C PRO A 36 -1.62 -22.43 8.56
N ASP A 37 -1.75 -22.75 9.85
CA ASP A 37 -3.01 -22.75 10.58
C ASP A 37 -3.39 -21.37 11.14
N ALA A 38 -2.47 -20.39 11.09
CA ALA A 38 -2.70 -19.05 11.61
C ALA A 38 -3.87 -18.38 10.89
N LYS A 39 -4.79 -17.76 11.64
CA LYS A 39 -5.80 -16.85 11.07
C LYS A 39 -5.23 -15.46 10.95
N VAL A 40 -5.21 -14.92 9.73
CA VAL A 40 -4.61 -13.63 9.41
C VAL A 40 -5.70 -12.58 9.24
N VAL A 41 -5.70 -11.60 10.14
CA VAL A 41 -6.61 -10.45 10.10
C VAL A 41 -5.79 -9.21 9.74
N PHE A 42 -6.06 -8.62 8.58
CA PHE A 42 -5.52 -7.31 8.24
C PHE A 42 -6.44 -6.22 8.79
N ILE A 43 -5.85 -5.21 9.42
CA ILE A 43 -6.56 -4.04 9.94
C ILE A 43 -5.97 -2.81 9.27
N GLY A 44 -6.80 -2.01 8.59
CA GLY A 44 -6.30 -0.81 7.91
C GLY A 44 -7.38 0.20 7.53
N PRO A 45 -7.01 1.33 6.93
CA PRO A 45 -7.95 2.40 6.62
C PRO A 45 -8.77 2.16 5.34
N CYS A 46 -8.41 1.16 4.53
CA CYS A 46 -8.84 1.08 3.13
C CYS A 46 -9.81 -0.06 2.86
N ILE A 47 -11.01 0.27 2.38
CA ILE A 47 -12.02 -0.70 1.94
C ILE A 47 -11.53 -1.51 0.73
N ALA A 48 -10.69 -0.93 -0.14
CA ALA A 48 -10.21 -1.61 -1.33
C ALA A 48 -9.41 -2.89 -1.02
N LYS A 49 -8.82 -2.99 0.18
CA LYS A 49 -8.12 -4.20 0.65
C LYS A 49 -9.04 -5.40 0.81
N LYS A 50 -10.33 -5.19 1.08
CA LYS A 50 -11.32 -6.27 1.11
C LYS A 50 -11.51 -6.92 -0.26
N ALA A 51 -11.43 -6.13 -1.32
CA ALA A 51 -11.51 -6.63 -2.69
C ALA A 51 -10.20 -7.31 -3.10
N GLU A 52 -9.04 -6.72 -2.77
CA GLU A 52 -7.72 -7.31 -3.04
C GLU A 52 -7.55 -8.69 -2.41
N ALA A 53 -7.96 -8.87 -1.15
CA ALA A 53 -7.90 -10.16 -0.45
C ALA A 53 -8.80 -11.25 -1.08
N LYS A 54 -9.74 -10.87 -1.95
CA LYS A 54 -10.66 -11.79 -2.64
C LYS A 54 -10.26 -12.05 -4.10
N GLU A 55 -9.17 -11.44 -4.59
CA GLU A 55 -8.68 -11.73 -5.94
C GLU A 55 -8.26 -13.21 -6.04
N ASN A 56 -8.55 -13.87 -7.15
CA ASN A 56 -8.36 -15.32 -7.31
C ASN A 56 -6.93 -15.79 -7.03
N ASP A 57 -5.93 -14.97 -7.36
CA ASP A 57 -4.51 -15.30 -7.18
C ASP A 57 -3.99 -15.00 -5.75
N LEU A 58 -4.83 -14.36 -4.94
CA LEU A 58 -4.51 -13.86 -3.60
C LEU A 58 -5.43 -14.41 -2.50
N LYS A 59 -6.47 -15.16 -2.89
CA LYS A 59 -7.39 -15.80 -1.96
C LYS A 59 -6.62 -16.68 -0.96
N ASP A 60 -7.19 -16.83 0.22
CA ASP A 60 -6.65 -17.65 1.34
C ASP A 60 -5.38 -17.10 2.02
N VAL A 61 -4.77 -16.02 1.49
CA VAL A 61 -3.63 -15.36 2.15
C VAL A 61 -4.08 -14.56 3.39
N ILE A 62 -5.21 -13.88 3.28
CA ILE A 62 -5.79 -13.04 4.34
C ILE A 62 -7.19 -13.55 4.64
N ASP A 63 -7.43 -14.02 5.87
CA ASP A 63 -8.73 -14.58 6.27
C ASP A 63 -9.77 -13.46 6.45
N PHE A 64 -9.37 -12.34 7.06
CA PHE A 64 -10.27 -11.21 7.31
C PHE A 64 -9.58 -9.86 7.08
N VAL A 65 -10.38 -8.89 6.64
CA VAL A 65 -9.95 -7.51 6.45
C VAL A 65 -10.93 -6.61 7.20
N LEU A 66 -10.45 -5.93 8.22
CA LEU A 66 -11.19 -4.97 9.04
C LEU A 66 -10.75 -3.54 8.73
N THR A 67 -11.71 -2.64 8.66
CA THR A 67 -11.43 -1.20 8.65
C THR A 67 -11.24 -0.67 10.06
N PHE A 68 -10.60 0.50 10.20
CA PHE A 68 -10.51 1.17 11.51
C PHE A 68 -11.88 1.50 12.10
N ALA A 69 -12.87 1.83 11.26
CA ALA A 69 -14.24 2.06 11.72
C ALA A 69 -14.88 0.78 12.28
N GLU A 70 -14.71 -0.36 11.61
CA GLU A 70 -15.20 -1.65 12.12
C GLU A 70 -14.50 -2.06 13.42
N LEU A 71 -13.20 -1.79 13.53
CA LEU A 71 -12.45 -2.06 14.76
C LEU A 71 -12.95 -1.18 15.92
N ASP A 72 -13.23 0.09 15.66
CA ASP A 72 -13.77 1.02 16.67
C ASP A 72 -15.14 0.56 17.19
N GLU A 73 -16.02 0.08 16.29
CA GLU A 73 -17.31 -0.50 16.70
C GLU A 73 -17.15 -1.78 17.54
N ILE A 74 -16.17 -2.62 17.24
CA ILE A 74 -15.83 -3.80 18.06
C ILE A 74 -15.40 -3.35 19.47
N PHE A 75 -14.54 -2.33 19.59
CA PHE A 75 -14.11 -1.82 20.89
C PHE A 75 -15.28 -1.24 21.69
N LYS A 76 -16.17 -0.47 21.07
CA LYS A 76 -17.38 0.05 21.71
C LYS A 76 -18.29 -1.07 22.21
N ALA A 77 -18.57 -2.07 21.36
CA ALA A 77 -19.43 -3.20 21.71
C ALA A 77 -18.87 -4.00 22.91
N LEU A 78 -17.55 -4.13 22.97
CA LEU A 78 -16.84 -4.80 24.07
C LEU A 78 -16.54 -3.89 25.27
N LYS A 79 -16.95 -2.61 25.22
CA LYS A 79 -16.69 -1.60 26.25
C LYS A 79 -15.20 -1.44 26.57
N ILE A 80 -14.35 -1.49 25.55
CA ILE A 80 -12.89 -1.30 25.66
C ILE A 80 -12.58 0.18 25.46
N ASP A 81 -12.06 0.84 26.49
CA ASP A 81 -11.54 2.21 26.40
C ASP A 81 -10.04 2.21 26.13
N LEU A 82 -9.65 2.46 24.87
CA LEU A 82 -8.24 2.50 24.47
C LEU A 82 -7.43 3.58 25.20
N SER A 83 -8.04 4.69 25.61
CA SER A 83 -7.34 5.79 26.28
C SER A 83 -6.89 5.43 27.70
N SER A 84 -7.59 4.48 28.32
CA SER A 84 -7.26 3.93 29.64
C SER A 84 -6.14 2.89 29.61
N LEU A 85 -5.81 2.35 28.43
CA LEU A 85 -4.84 1.27 28.30
C LEU A 85 -3.41 1.80 28.31
N LYS A 86 -2.54 1.13 29.06
CA LYS A 86 -1.10 1.38 28.99
C LYS A 86 -0.54 0.73 27.73
N GLY A 87 0.02 1.54 26.83
CA GLY A 87 0.70 1.05 25.63
C GLY A 87 1.85 0.10 25.99
N ILE A 88 1.94 -1.03 25.28
CA ILE A 88 3.08 -1.94 25.36
C ILE A 88 4.10 -1.49 24.30
N PRO A 89 5.34 -1.15 24.66
CA PRO A 89 6.37 -0.83 23.68
C PRO A 89 6.60 -2.02 22.73
N SER A 90 6.48 -1.80 21.43
CA SER A 90 6.91 -2.79 20.44
C SER A 90 8.44 -2.82 20.41
N LYS A 91 9.03 -4.02 20.48
CA LYS A 91 10.47 -4.19 20.23
C LYS A 91 10.79 -4.17 18.74
N ASP A 92 9.81 -4.50 17.91
CA ASP A 92 9.94 -4.57 16.47
C ASP A 92 9.36 -3.29 15.85
N TYR A 93 10.24 -2.33 15.59
CA TYR A 93 9.89 -1.14 14.82
C TYR A 93 10.10 -1.42 13.34
N THR A 94 9.04 -1.24 12.54
CA THR A 94 9.16 -1.21 11.08
C THR A 94 10.11 -0.06 10.65
N SER A 95 10.78 -0.20 9.51
CA SER A 95 11.69 0.82 8.99
C SER A 95 10.98 2.16 8.75
N ARG A 96 11.76 3.24 8.60
CA ARG A 96 11.20 4.56 8.24
C ARG A 96 10.32 4.47 6.98
N GLY A 97 10.81 3.81 5.93
CA GLY A 97 10.05 3.57 4.70
C GLY A 97 8.75 2.80 4.95
N GLY A 98 8.80 1.75 5.76
CA GLY A 98 7.62 0.97 6.13
C GLY A 98 6.55 1.80 6.86
N ARG A 99 6.94 2.74 7.73
CA ARG A 99 6.00 3.65 8.41
C ARG A 99 5.38 4.69 7.49
N MET A 100 6.08 5.09 6.44
CA MET A 100 5.62 6.13 5.51
C MET A 100 4.70 5.59 4.41
N TYR A 101 4.63 4.27 4.20
CA TYR A 101 3.91 3.63 3.08
C TYR A 101 2.49 4.14 2.87
N ALA A 102 1.75 4.43 3.95
CA ALA A 102 0.35 4.85 3.88
C ALA A 102 0.16 6.35 3.55
N ARG A 103 1.23 7.14 3.46
CA ARG A 103 1.19 8.56 3.12
C ARG A 103 1.50 8.75 1.64
N SER A 104 0.82 9.69 1.00
CA SER A 104 1.15 10.08 -0.38
C SER A 104 2.62 10.53 -0.48
N GLY A 105 3.39 9.90 -1.37
CA GLY A 105 4.82 10.16 -1.55
C GLY A 105 5.71 9.29 -0.65
N GLY A 106 5.12 8.55 0.29
CA GLY A 106 5.86 7.70 1.23
C GLY A 106 6.52 6.51 0.54
N VAL A 107 5.88 5.95 -0.50
CA VAL A 107 6.46 4.86 -1.30
C VAL A 107 7.62 5.40 -2.14
N SER A 108 7.44 6.53 -2.81
CA SER A 108 8.48 7.18 -3.61
C SER A 108 9.70 7.53 -2.76
N THR A 109 9.48 8.06 -1.56
CA THR A 109 10.56 8.35 -0.61
C THR A 109 11.29 7.06 -0.21
N ALA A 110 10.56 6.00 0.16
CA ALA A 110 11.17 4.73 0.56
C ALA A 110 11.99 4.10 -0.59
N VAL A 111 11.50 4.18 -1.83
CA VAL A 111 12.23 3.69 -3.02
C VAL A 111 13.47 4.55 -3.27
N SER A 112 13.35 5.88 -3.15
CA SER A 112 14.45 6.83 -3.31
C SER A 112 15.58 6.55 -2.30
N ASP A 113 15.25 6.38 -1.01
CA ASP A 113 16.21 6.08 0.05
C ASP A 113 17.00 4.79 -0.27
N ILE A 114 16.31 3.75 -0.73
CA ILE A 114 16.92 2.45 -1.05
C ILE A 114 17.77 2.51 -2.33
N ILE A 115 17.38 3.31 -3.32
CA ILE A 115 18.22 3.54 -4.51
C ILE A 115 19.49 4.29 -4.13
N GLU A 116 19.40 5.31 -3.25
CA GLU A 116 20.57 6.05 -2.77
C GLU A 116 21.57 5.12 -2.06
N GLU A 117 21.05 4.23 -1.21
CA GLU A 117 21.86 3.29 -0.43
C GLU A 117 22.48 2.20 -1.30
N LEU A 118 21.68 1.52 -2.13
CA LEU A 118 22.12 0.32 -2.87
C LEU A 118 22.71 0.64 -4.25
N TYR A 119 22.31 1.76 -4.86
CA TYR A 119 22.67 2.14 -6.23
C TYR A 119 22.97 3.64 -6.34
N PRO A 120 23.96 4.16 -5.59
CA PRO A 120 24.23 5.60 -5.49
C PRO A 120 24.46 6.27 -6.85
N ASP A 121 25.07 5.57 -7.81
CA ASP A 121 25.30 6.09 -9.16
C ASP A 121 24.01 6.34 -9.95
N LYS A 122 22.94 5.59 -9.63
CA LYS A 122 21.62 5.70 -10.27
C LYS A 122 20.70 6.69 -9.57
N PHE A 123 21.02 7.10 -8.34
CA PHE A 123 20.18 7.99 -7.54
C PHE A 123 19.86 9.30 -8.26
N LYS A 124 20.84 9.91 -8.94
CA LYS A 124 20.66 11.15 -9.72
C LYS A 124 19.66 11.01 -10.87
N SER A 125 19.41 9.79 -11.33
CA SER A 125 18.44 9.51 -12.39
C SER A 125 17.03 9.27 -11.85
N PHE A 126 16.85 9.06 -10.54
CA PHE A 126 15.54 8.80 -9.98
C PHE A 126 14.70 10.09 -9.94
N LYS A 127 13.54 10.07 -10.61
CA LYS A 127 12.59 11.18 -10.64
C LYS A 127 11.20 10.62 -10.39
N SER A 128 10.64 10.88 -9.22
CA SER A 128 9.30 10.43 -8.87
C SER A 128 8.24 11.50 -9.10
N SER A 129 7.03 11.09 -9.45
CA SER A 129 5.82 11.92 -9.37
C SER A 129 4.75 11.20 -8.57
N THR A 130 4.01 11.96 -7.77
CA THR A 130 2.99 11.42 -6.86
C THR A 130 1.63 12.01 -7.22
N ALA A 131 0.60 11.18 -7.14
CA ALA A 131 -0.79 11.60 -7.26
C ALA A 131 -1.62 11.08 -6.09
N SER A 132 -2.49 11.94 -5.53
CA SER A 132 -3.33 11.62 -4.38
C SER A 132 -4.81 11.83 -4.70
N GLY A 133 -5.59 10.76 -4.56
CA GLY A 133 -7.00 10.72 -4.94
C GLY A 133 -7.25 10.44 -6.42
N VAL A 134 -8.50 10.08 -6.72
CA VAL A 134 -8.96 9.63 -8.06
C VAL A 134 -8.61 10.63 -9.17
N LYS A 135 -8.87 11.92 -8.94
CA LYS A 135 -8.72 12.97 -9.95
C LYS A 135 -7.25 13.12 -10.37
N GLU A 136 -6.35 13.29 -9.41
CA GLU A 136 -4.91 13.42 -9.66
C GLU A 136 -4.33 12.14 -10.26
N CYS A 137 -4.79 10.97 -9.79
CA CYS A 137 -4.40 9.68 -10.37
C CYS A 137 -4.78 9.59 -11.85
N LYS A 138 -5.95 10.12 -12.24
CA LYS A 138 -6.36 10.17 -13.64
C LYS A 138 -5.45 11.10 -14.43
N GLU A 139 -5.28 12.33 -13.95
CA GLU A 139 -4.47 13.36 -14.60
C GLU A 139 -3.02 12.91 -14.85
N ILE A 140 -2.39 12.27 -13.86
CA ILE A 140 -1.01 11.78 -14.01
C ILE A 140 -0.92 10.60 -15.00
N LEU A 141 -1.93 9.72 -15.04
CA LEU A 141 -1.95 8.60 -15.99
C LEU A 141 -2.17 9.08 -17.43
N GLU A 142 -3.00 10.11 -17.64
CA GLU A 142 -3.14 10.75 -18.96
C GLU A 142 -1.82 11.38 -19.43
N LYS A 143 -1.12 12.10 -18.54
CA LYS A 143 0.20 12.64 -18.86
C LYS A 143 1.22 11.54 -19.16
N ALA A 144 1.17 10.42 -18.43
CA ALA A 144 2.03 9.27 -18.70
C ALA A 144 1.74 8.65 -20.07
N LEU A 145 0.48 8.49 -20.45
CA LEU A 145 0.07 8.01 -21.78
C LEU A 145 0.60 8.91 -22.91
N ASN A 146 0.48 10.21 -22.73
CA ASN A 146 0.91 11.20 -23.73
C ASN A 146 2.43 11.46 -23.73
N LYS A 147 3.18 10.78 -22.85
CA LYS A 147 4.62 10.98 -22.66
C LYS A 147 4.99 12.41 -22.27
N GLU A 148 4.14 13.05 -21.46
CA GLU A 148 4.28 14.42 -20.96
C GLU A 148 4.92 14.49 -19.56
N LEU A 149 5.36 13.35 -19.02
CA LEU A 149 6.03 13.28 -17.71
C LEU A 149 7.55 13.22 -17.87
N ASP A 150 8.26 13.99 -17.04
CA ASP A 150 9.72 13.90 -16.86
C ASP A 150 10.11 12.93 -15.72
N SER A 151 9.14 12.31 -15.05
CA SER A 151 9.38 11.28 -14.02
C SER A 151 9.51 9.88 -14.62
N ASN A 152 10.35 9.06 -13.98
CA ASN A 152 10.52 7.64 -14.29
C ASN A 152 9.96 6.71 -13.21
N PHE A 153 9.36 7.27 -12.16
CA PHE A 153 8.61 6.54 -11.16
C PHE A 153 7.31 7.29 -10.82
N ILE A 154 6.17 6.58 -10.82
CA ILE A 154 4.87 7.18 -10.52
C ILE A 154 4.24 6.44 -9.34
N GLU A 155 3.91 7.20 -8.30
CA GLU A 155 3.14 6.72 -7.15
C GLU A 155 1.72 7.26 -7.23
N GLY A 156 0.73 6.35 -7.21
CA GLY A 156 -0.68 6.73 -7.18
C GLY A 156 -1.39 6.19 -5.95
N MET A 157 -1.94 7.09 -5.15
CA MET A 157 -2.78 6.78 -3.98
C MET A 157 -4.24 7.08 -4.30
N GLY A 158 -5.12 6.09 -4.12
CA GLY A 158 -6.54 6.24 -4.47
C GLY A 158 -7.33 7.19 -3.56
N CYS A 159 -6.85 7.41 -2.34
CA CYS A 159 -7.43 8.35 -1.37
C CYS A 159 -6.57 9.60 -1.31
N LYS A 160 -7.17 10.73 -0.90
CA LYS A 160 -6.43 11.95 -0.60
C LYS A 160 -5.75 11.84 0.77
N GLY A 161 -4.50 12.29 0.86
CA GLY A 161 -3.67 12.24 2.08
C GLY A 161 -2.68 11.09 2.03
#